data_AF-A0A699LCC1-F1
#
_entry.id   AF-A0A699LCC1-F1
#
_cell.length_a   1.000
_cell.length_b   1.000
_cell.length_c   1.000
_cell.angle_alpha   90.00
_cell.angle_beta   90.00
_cell.angle_gamma   90.00
#
_symmetry.space_group_name_H-M   'P 1'
#
loop_
_entity.id
_entity.type
_entity.pdbx_description
1 polymer ?
#
loop_
_entity_poly.entity_id
_entity_poly.type
_entity_poly.pdbx_seq_one_letter_code
_entity_poly.pdbx_strand_id
1 'polypeptide(L)' 'FNGEAKSRWVNVSEYEAFRPDKIAVDGGKQNLKELNAIFSKPIKEVLSLEMEVDDAALISIDSNGTNVCVCQVNYEVH' A
#
# COMPACT_ATOMS: atom_id res chain seq x y z
N PHE A 1 5.53 -5.57 -9.42
CA PHE A 1 5.49 -6.23 -8.10
C PHE A 1 4.24 -7.08 -8.05
N ASN A 2 4.33 -8.40 -8.04
CA ASN A 2 3.17 -9.30 -8.14
C ASN A 2 2.41 -9.48 -6.80
N GLY A 3 2.49 -8.51 -5.88
CA GLY A 3 1.85 -8.61 -4.55
C GLY A 3 2.46 -9.64 -3.59
N GLU A 4 3.53 -10.34 -3.97
CA GLU A 4 4.18 -11.33 -3.11
C GLU A 4 4.96 -10.66 -1.97
N ALA A 5 4.69 -11.09 -0.74
CA ALA A 5 5.43 -10.65 0.44
C ALA A 5 6.88 -11.17 0.37
N LYS A 6 7.86 -10.26 0.37
CA LYS A 6 9.27 -10.62 0.36
C LYS A 6 9.70 -11.08 1.75
N SER A 7 10.07 -12.35 1.89
CA SER A 7 10.66 -12.89 3.11
C SER A 7 12.18 -13.05 2.96
N ARG A 8 12.91 -12.78 4.04
CA ARG A 8 14.36 -13.00 4.14
C ARG A 8 14.70 -13.42 5.56
N TRP A 9 15.59 -14.41 5.68
CA TRP A 9 16.19 -14.75 6.97
C TRP A 9 17.18 -13.67 7.40
N VAL A 10 17.01 -13.17 8.61
CA VAL A 10 17.88 -12.16 9.24
C VAL A 10 18.48 -12.73 10.52
N ASN A 11 19.68 -12.27 10.87
CA ASN A 11 20.30 -12.66 12.14
C ASN A 11 19.53 -12.03 13.30
N VAL A 12 19.45 -12.71 14.45
CA VAL A 12 18.76 -12.20 15.65
C VAL A 12 19.36 -10.85 16.10
N SER A 13 20.69 -10.73 16.09
CA SER A 13 21.39 -9.49 16.46
C SER A 13 21.08 -8.32 15.53
N GLU A 14 20.84 -8.61 14.25
CA GLU A 14 20.43 -7.62 13.26
C GLU A 14 18.98 -7.19 13.53
N TYR A 15 18.08 -8.15 13.72
CA TYR A 15 16.66 -7.87 14.02
C TYR A 15 16.48 -7.01 15.27
N GLU A 16 17.23 -7.28 16.34
CA GLU A 16 17.14 -6.52 17.60
C GLU A 16 17.69 -5.09 17.50
N ALA A 17 18.66 -4.85 16.61
CA ALA A 17 19.22 -3.53 16.39
C ALA A 17 18.29 -2.63 15.53
N PHE A 18 17.39 -3.23 14.75
CA PHE A 18 16.43 -2.50 13.93
C PHE A 18 15.26 -1.98 14.75
N ARG A 19 14.92 -0.71 14.54
CA ARG A 19 13.71 -0.10 15.09
C ARG A 19 12.64 -0.03 14.01
N PRO A 20 11.37 -0.31 14.35
CA PRO A 20 10.28 -0.13 13.41
C PRO A 20 10.16 1.34 13.01
N ASP A 21 9.77 1.58 11.77
CA ASP A 21 9.59 2.92 11.22
C ASP A 21 8.53 3.68 12.02
N LYS A 22 8.83 4.92 12.43
CA LYS A 22 7.92 5.74 13.25
C LYS A 22 6.57 5.98 12.56
N ILE A 23 6.54 6.14 11.24
CA ILE A 23 5.31 6.36 10.47
C ILE A 23 4.49 5.07 10.42
N ALA A 24 5.13 3.91 10.29
CA ALA A 24 4.43 2.63 10.35
C ALA A 24 3.88 2.32 11.76
N VAL A 25 4.57 2.77 12.82
CA VAL A 25 4.16 2.61 14.22
C VAL A 25 3.02 3.57 14.59
N ASP A 26 3.12 4.84 14.21
CA ASP A 26 2.15 5.89 14.54
C ASP A 26 0.95 5.90 13.57
N GLY A 27 1.13 5.43 12.34
CA GLY A 27 0.15 5.41 11.25
C GLY A 27 -0.78 4.19 11.26
N GLY A 28 -1.23 3.77 12.44
CA GLY A 28 -2.06 2.57 12.63
C GLY A 28 -3.36 2.53 11.82
N LYS A 29 -4.13 1.45 12.00
CA LYS A 29 -5.34 1.10 11.20
C LYS A 29 -6.39 2.22 11.08
N GLN A 30 -6.50 3.09 12.09
CA GLN A 30 -7.41 4.23 12.06
C GLN A 30 -6.95 5.31 11.07
N ASN A 31 -5.64 5.54 10.98
CA ASN A 31 -5.04 6.51 10.07
C ASN A 31 -5.24 6.10 8.61
N LEU A 32 -5.04 4.82 8.28
CA LEU A 32 -5.30 4.29 6.93
C LEU A 32 -6.77 4.41 6.51
N LYS A 33 -7.71 4.26 7.45
CA LYS A 33 -9.14 4.41 7.15
C LYS A 33 -9.50 5.85 6.82
N GLU A 34 -8.97 6.80 7.58
CA GLU A 34 -9.17 8.23 7.35
C GLU A 34 -8.51 8.68 6.03
N LEU A 35 -7.30 8.19 5.76
CA LEU A 35 -6.61 8.47 4.50
C LEU A 35 -7.34 7.85 3.30
N ASN A 36 -7.88 6.63 3.41
CA ASN A 36 -8.71 6.06 2.34
C ASN A 36 -10.00 6.85 2.12
N ALA A 37 -10.62 7.40 3.16
CA ALA A 37 -11.80 8.26 2.99
C ALA A 37 -11.49 9.57 2.25
N ILE A 38 -10.28 10.11 2.39
CA ILE A 38 -9.87 11.38 1.76
C ILE A 38 -9.27 11.16 0.36
N PHE A 39 -8.44 10.12 0.21
CA PHE A 39 -7.53 9.98 -0.94
C PHE A 39 -7.88 8.84 -1.91
N SER A 40 -8.81 7.93 -1.59
CA SER A 40 -9.20 6.84 -2.51
C SER A 40 -9.60 7.36 -3.89
N LYS A 41 -10.44 8.40 -3.94
CA LYS A 41 -10.90 9.00 -5.20
C LYS A 41 -9.76 9.68 -5.98
N PRO A 42 -8.96 10.59 -5.39
CA PRO A 42 -7.78 11.15 -6.06
C PRO A 42 -6.80 10.08 -6.57
N ILE A 43 -6.55 9.03 -5.78
CA ILE A 43 -5.65 7.95 -6.16
C ILE A 43 -6.21 7.18 -7.37
N LYS A 44 -7.50 6.86 -7.35
CA LYS A 44 -8.18 6.25 -8.50
C LYS A 44 -8.05 7.12 -9.75
N GLU A 45 -8.31 8.43 -9.64
CA GLU A 45 -8.24 9.35 -10.78
C GLU A 45 -6.83 9.42 -11.39
N VAL A 46 -5.79 9.45 -10.56
CA VAL A 46 -4.40 9.45 -11.05
C VAL A 46 -4.06 8.13 -11.73
N LEU A 47 -4.42 6.99 -11.13
CA LEU A 47 -4.16 5.67 -11.73
C LEU A 47 -4.98 5.45 -13.03
N SER A 48 -6.16 6.05 -13.10
CA SER A 48 -7.03 6.01 -14.28
C SER A 48 -6.43 6.70 -15.51
N LEU A 49 -5.36 7.49 -15.35
CA LEU A 49 -4.63 8.08 -16.48
C LEU A 49 -3.76 7.05 -17.23
N GLU A 50 -3.33 5.99 -16.54
CA GLU A 50 -2.41 4.99 -17.11
C GLU A 50 -3.08 3.63 -17.33
N MET A 51 -4.15 3.32 -16.57
CA MET A 51 -4.82 2.03 -16.64
C MET A 51 -6.30 2.10 -16.19
N GLU A 52 -7.15 1.19 -16.68
CA GLU A 52 -8.54 1.09 -16.20
C GLU A 52 -8.54 0.55 -14.75
N VAL A 53 -9.14 1.33 -13.84
CA VAL A 53 -9.19 1.04 -12.41
C VAL A 53 -10.58 1.30 -11.87
N ASP A 54 -11.15 0.33 -11.18
CA ASP A 54 -12.45 0.43 -10.55
C ASP A 54 -12.38 1.03 -9.15
N ASP A 55 -11.37 0.63 -8.38
CA ASP A 55 -11.15 1.14 -7.03
C ASP A 55 -9.67 1.07 -6.63
N ALA A 56 -9.26 1.94 -5.71
CA ALA A 56 -7.90 1.99 -5.19
C ALA A 56 -7.90 2.35 -3.69
N ALA A 57 -7.15 1.59 -2.90
CA ALA A 57 -7.06 1.79 -1.47
C ALA A 57 -5.62 1.65 -0.95
N LEU A 58 -5.23 2.54 -0.05
CA LEU A 58 -4.00 2.50 0.71
C LEU A 58 -4.01 1.32 1.67
N ILE A 59 -2.95 0.50 1.64
CA ILE A 59 -2.80 -0.69 2.49
C ILE A 59 -1.66 -0.57 3.50
N SER A 60 -0.64 0.24 3.22
CA SER A 60 0.44 0.55 4.15
C SER A 60 1.13 1.86 3.79
N ILE A 61 1.69 2.53 4.79
CA ILE A 61 2.48 3.76 4.65
C ILE A 61 3.67 3.65 5.60
N ASP A 62 4.86 3.95 5.09
CA ASP A 62 6.08 4.11 5.86
C ASP A 62 6.90 5.30 5.30
N SER A 63 8.10 5.54 5.84
CA SER A 63 8.95 6.63 5.34
C SER A 63 9.52 6.40 3.94
N ASN A 64 9.53 5.16 3.45
CA ASN A 64 10.02 4.79 2.12
C ASN A 64 8.91 4.89 1.05
N GLY A 65 7.65 4.92 1.46
CA GLY A 65 6.54 5.19 0.59
C GLY A 65 5.23 4.56 1.03
N THR A 66 4.35 4.38 0.06
CA THR A 66 2.98 3.95 0.26
C THR A 66 2.66 2.81 -0.68
N ASN A 67 2.02 1.76 -0.16
CA ASN A 67 1.49 0.68 -0.99
C ASN A 67 -0.01 0.88 -1.19
N VAL A 68 -0.46 0.70 -2.43
CA VAL A 68 -1.85 0.83 -2.86
C VAL A 68 -2.33 -0.49 -3.46
N CYS A 69 -3.46 -0.99 -2.99
CA CYS A 69 -4.18 -2.08 -3.63
C CYS A 69 -5.14 -1.49 -4.67
N VAL A 70 -5.10 -2.03 -5.88
CA VAL A 70 -5.89 -1.56 -7.03
C VAL A 70 -6.79 -2.71 -7.49
N CYS A 71 -8.07 -2.42 -7.63
CA CYS A 71 -9.03 -3.32 -8.26
C CYS A 71 -9.19 -2.92 -9.72
N GLN A 72 -8.91 -3.85 -10.63
CA GLN A 72 -9.12 -3.68 -12.06
C GLN A 72 -10.14 -4.71 -12.55
N VAL A 73 -11.19 -4.26 -13.21
CA VAL A 73 -12.10 -5.14 -13.94
C VAL A 73 -11.53 -5.34 -15.33
N ASN A 74 -10.99 -6.53 -15.60
CA ASN A 74 -10.72 -6.94 -16.97
C ASN A 74 -12.02 -7.43 -17.60
N TYR A 75 -12.58 -6.64 -18.52
CA TYR A 75 -13.55 -7.17 -19.46
C TYR A 75 -12.80 -7.98 -20.52
N GLU A 76 -12.86 -9.31 -20.45
CA GLU A 76 -12.46 -10.16 -21.58
C GLU A 76 -13.45 -9.92 -22.73
N VAL A 77 -13.03 -9.13 -23.72
CA VAL A 77 -13.73 -9.02 -24.99
C VAL A 77 -13.43 -10.29 -25.79
N HIS A 78 -14.38 -11.23 -25.81
CA HIS A 78 -14.40 -12.36 -26.73
C HIS A 78 -14.89 -11.95 -28.12
#